data_AF-A0A3B0UXD1-F1
#
_entry.id   AF-A0A3B0UXD1-F1
#
_cell.length_a   1.000
_cell.length_b   1.000
_cell.length_c   1.000
_cell.angle_alpha   90.00
_cell.angle_beta   90.00
_cell.angle_gamma   90.00
#
_symmetry.space_group_name_H-M   'P 1'
#
loop_
_entity.id
_entity.type
_entity.pdbx_description
1 polymer ?
#
loop_
_entity_poly.entity_id
_entity_poly.type
_entity_poly.pdbx_seq_one_letter_code
_entity_poly.pdbx_strand_id
1 'polypeptide(L)'
;MTDRNIRGEQNETQNNSPVYLLLQKKKLRLKRTIFPILFTMLLGFVTNTATAQSWSQKFNLGITYSSSGKQSRLASVFNLLASNNNENVNSLRLQLSFEMHFSIVKSRDGQVILKYSGYNQNVTGNIFFRDFKVDSLLLPEKLAVEFLLYKNSRLTDTLYRTIFITGGQLDLPLTGDIHISELSVETKVNHVVYTSNNYKRFIQTASLINNYYGYTKIMQELPRLLMKTSGAQSSAARFFLNYVTLTRLENYIRWHNFSQLLHLPLRDPLNFEKTFGDILRMQIRMKTLSQQQLSENSLTNPANKEIFARGYVVLSIKAVNLSKEQQPYLAASFNEFARVFPDSEEGDIVSRVAAFYKQNINPGQASVSQEIYKYFIDAASLKIRQQSFVRALDFLANAAYFENRFPAVKRINEFDSCLIHARDGLASSYLKVARMASENNDRQLAGRYMAKAAQSLNAYNTKINSPKTPPCYLNYSREMFRMAEANLKQAHYHQTLSLLNAAYQACHNFSRIDSLRTVTCKRLLKHRLDISRQVLEQ
;
A
#
# COMPACT_ATOMS: atom_id res chain seq x y z
N MET A 1 -61.13 35.62 -22.59
CA MET A 1 -61.83 34.51 -21.91
C MET A 1 -60.81 33.87 -20.98
N THR A 2 -60.86 33.96 -19.65
CA THR A 2 -61.90 34.44 -18.72
C THR A 2 -61.17 34.68 -17.39
N ASP A 3 -61.42 35.83 -16.76
CA ASP A 3 -61.69 36.07 -15.32
C ASP A 3 -60.93 35.27 -14.23
N ARG A 4 -60.19 35.97 -13.34
CA ARG A 4 -60.64 36.56 -12.04
C ARG A 4 -60.83 35.48 -10.95
N ASN A 5 -60.51 35.65 -9.66
CA ASN A 5 -59.96 36.74 -8.84
C ASN A 5 -59.84 36.22 -7.38
N ILE A 6 -59.28 37.05 -6.47
CA ILE A 6 -59.64 37.22 -5.03
C ILE A 6 -59.13 36.13 -4.07
N ARG A 7 -58.55 36.36 -2.88
CA ARG A 7 -58.24 37.48 -1.94
C ARG A 7 -57.22 36.87 -0.95
N GLY A 8 -56.41 37.55 -0.15
CA GLY A 8 -56.41 38.91 0.35
C GLY A 8 -55.83 38.91 1.78
N GLU A 9 -54.94 39.89 2.05
CA GLU A 9 -54.75 40.64 3.32
C GLU A 9 -54.11 39.94 4.54
N GLN A 10 -53.30 40.57 5.40
CA GLN A 10 -52.74 41.93 5.54
C GLN A 10 -51.64 41.92 6.63
N ASN A 11 -50.63 42.79 6.49
CA ASN A 11 -49.97 43.71 7.46
C ASN A 11 -49.50 43.18 8.85
N GLU A 12 -48.41 43.63 9.49
CA GLU A 12 -47.87 44.99 9.56
C GLU A 12 -46.48 45.05 10.28
N THR A 13 -45.69 46.06 9.87
CA THR A 13 -44.74 46.93 10.61
C THR A 13 -43.41 46.44 11.25
N GLN A 14 -42.33 47.02 10.71
CA GLN A 14 -41.04 47.33 11.33
C GLN A 14 -41.07 48.73 11.99
N ASN A 15 -40.36 48.96 13.11
CA ASN A 15 -39.26 49.96 13.25
C ASN A 15 -38.72 50.16 14.70
N ASN A 16 -37.40 50.01 14.84
CA ASN A 16 -36.37 50.84 15.52
C ASN A 16 -36.54 51.48 16.93
N SER A 17 -35.67 51.02 17.87
CA SER A 17 -34.67 51.75 18.74
C SER A 17 -35.04 52.98 19.62
N PRO A 18 -34.21 53.45 20.60
CA PRO A 18 -33.20 52.80 21.50
C PRO A 18 -33.13 53.37 22.99
N VAL A 19 -32.29 52.75 23.87
CA VAL A 19 -31.35 53.38 24.85
C VAL A 19 -31.74 53.87 26.31
N TYR A 20 -30.80 53.62 27.27
CA TYR A 20 -30.59 54.06 28.71
C TYR A 20 -31.51 53.51 29.85
N LEU A 21 -31.16 53.34 31.15
CA LEU A 21 -29.98 52.92 31.99
C LEU A 21 -30.43 53.02 33.49
N LEU A 22 -29.77 52.28 34.40
CA LEU A 22 -29.57 52.52 35.87
C LEU A 22 -30.58 52.04 36.96
N LEU A 23 -30.11 51.01 37.68
CA LEU A 23 -29.79 50.93 39.14
C LEU A 23 -30.85 50.94 40.27
N GLN A 24 -30.66 49.93 41.14
CA GLN A 24 -30.72 49.91 42.62
C GLN A 24 -32.07 49.75 43.37
N LYS A 25 -32.27 48.62 44.08
CA LYS A 25 -31.99 48.49 45.55
C LYS A 25 -32.31 47.10 46.15
N LYS A 26 -31.29 46.63 46.87
CA LYS A 26 -31.13 45.62 47.93
C LYS A 26 -32.26 45.39 48.98
N LYS A 27 -32.28 44.12 49.46
CA LYS A 27 -32.55 43.61 50.85
C LYS A 27 -34.03 43.52 51.32
N LEU A 28 -34.54 42.51 52.04
CA LEU A 28 -34.00 41.33 52.75
C LEU A 28 -35.17 40.47 53.33
N ARG A 29 -34.92 39.15 53.52
CA ARG A 29 -35.41 38.26 54.64
C ARG A 29 -36.87 37.75 54.62
N LEU A 30 -37.24 36.53 55.03
CA LEU A 30 -36.61 35.40 55.75
C LEU A 30 -37.54 34.16 55.61
N LYS A 31 -37.02 32.93 55.80
CA LYS A 31 -37.68 31.58 55.82
C LYS A 31 -37.39 30.68 54.60
N ARG A 32 -36.11 30.34 54.41
CA ARG A 32 -35.63 29.15 53.67
C ARG A 32 -34.39 28.60 54.37
N THR A 33 -34.60 28.07 55.55
CA THR A 33 -33.58 27.45 56.41
C THR A 33 -34.37 26.37 57.14
N ILE A 34 -34.41 25.14 56.62
CA ILE A 34 -33.72 24.03 57.29
C ILE A 34 -33.39 22.88 56.30
N PHE A 35 -33.94 22.86 55.08
CA PHE A 35 -33.75 21.73 54.16
C PHE A 35 -32.47 21.71 53.29
N PRO A 36 -31.83 22.84 52.91
CA PRO A 36 -30.62 22.77 52.08
C PRO A 36 -29.33 22.56 52.89
N ILE A 37 -29.38 22.72 54.23
CA ILE A 37 -28.19 22.58 55.11
C ILE A 37 -27.90 21.10 55.40
N LEU A 38 -28.92 20.24 55.52
CA LEU A 38 -28.69 18.80 55.71
C LEU A 38 -28.20 18.11 54.42
N PHE A 39 -28.63 18.58 53.24
CA PHE A 39 -28.17 18.01 51.96
C PHE A 39 -26.75 18.48 51.58
N THR A 40 -26.33 19.68 52.02
CA THR A 40 -24.94 20.15 51.86
C THR A 40 -23.97 19.59 52.89
N MET A 41 -24.44 19.14 54.07
CA MET A 41 -23.58 18.40 55.03
C MET A 41 -23.33 16.94 54.65
N LEU A 42 -24.24 16.27 53.91
CA LEU A 42 -24.05 14.88 53.43
C LEU A 42 -23.34 14.77 52.07
N LEU A 43 -23.34 15.86 51.28
CA LEU A 43 -22.40 16.08 50.18
C LEU A 43 -21.23 16.96 50.63
N GLY A 44 -20.86 16.86 51.91
CA GLY A 44 -19.60 17.33 52.43
C GLY A 44 -18.47 16.65 51.67
N PHE A 45 -18.04 17.31 50.59
CA PHE A 45 -16.65 17.54 50.24
C PHE A 45 -15.69 16.47 50.79
N VAL A 46 -15.79 15.26 50.27
CA VAL A 46 -14.59 14.54 49.85
C VAL A 46 -14.19 15.13 48.49
N THR A 47 -13.93 16.44 48.46
CA THR A 47 -12.82 16.88 47.62
C THR A 47 -11.60 16.36 48.35
N ASN A 48 -11.30 15.08 48.12
CA ASN A 48 -9.93 14.63 48.25
C ASN A 48 -9.17 15.60 47.37
N THR A 49 -8.44 16.49 48.02
CA THR A 49 -7.38 17.27 47.41
C THR A 49 -6.40 16.24 46.88
N ALA A 50 -6.65 15.78 45.65
CA ALA A 50 -5.61 15.22 44.83
C ALA A 50 -4.64 16.37 44.66
N THR A 51 -3.60 16.39 45.49
CA THR A 51 -2.46 17.29 45.37
C THR A 51 -1.77 16.92 44.07
N ALA A 52 -2.32 17.39 42.96
CA ALA A 52 -1.77 17.16 41.64
C ALA A 52 -0.59 18.12 41.47
N GLN A 53 0.61 17.59 41.48
CA GLN A 53 1.75 18.33 40.97
C GLN A 53 1.72 18.20 39.45
N SER A 54 1.52 19.32 38.76
CA SER A 54 1.46 19.40 37.31
C SER A 54 2.51 20.35 36.76
N TRP A 55 3.09 20.01 35.62
CA TRP A 55 4.03 20.87 34.91
C TRP A 55 3.96 20.62 33.41
N SER A 56 4.44 21.59 32.64
CA SER A 56 4.62 21.45 31.19
C SER A 56 6.09 21.51 30.83
N GLN A 57 6.51 20.69 29.87
CA GLN A 57 7.86 20.65 29.34
C GLN A 57 7.82 20.76 27.82
N LYS A 58 8.64 21.64 27.26
CA LYS A 58 8.82 21.77 25.81
C LYS A 58 9.96 20.88 25.36
N PHE A 59 9.75 20.18 24.25
CA PHE A 59 10.75 19.32 23.63
C PHE A 59 11.06 19.81 22.22
N ASN A 60 12.35 19.88 21.91
CA ASN A 60 12.87 20.22 20.59
C ASN A 60 13.92 19.18 20.21
N LEU A 61 13.56 18.26 19.32
CA LEU A 61 14.37 17.12 18.95
C LEU A 61 14.86 17.27 17.50
N GLY A 62 16.17 17.39 17.34
CA GLY A 62 16.83 17.29 16.05
C GLY A 62 17.04 15.82 15.68
N ILE A 63 16.45 15.39 14.58
CA ILE A 63 16.53 14.01 14.09
C ILE A 63 17.29 14.01 12.77
N THR A 64 18.33 13.20 12.69
CA THR A 64 19.15 13.00 11.50
C THR A 64 19.12 11.53 11.11
N TYR A 65 19.53 11.23 9.88
CA TYR A 65 19.72 9.83 9.46
C TYR A 65 20.70 9.09 10.39
N SER A 66 21.80 9.73 10.79
CA SER A 66 22.80 9.14 11.67
C SER A 66 22.33 8.90 13.09
N SER A 67 21.40 9.71 13.62
CA SER A 67 20.79 9.49 14.94
C SER A 67 19.70 8.41 14.92
N SER A 68 19.22 8.04 13.72
CA SER A 68 18.33 6.90 13.54
C SER A 68 19.13 5.60 13.39
N GLY A 69 18.77 4.54 14.11
CA GLY A 69 19.38 3.23 13.89
C GLY A 69 19.24 2.84 12.40
N LYS A 70 20.32 2.38 11.75
CA LYS A 70 20.37 2.12 10.30
C LYS A 70 19.26 1.19 9.79
N GLN A 71 18.75 0.31 10.66
CA GLN A 71 17.66 -0.63 10.37
C GLN A 71 16.26 -0.14 10.79
N SER A 72 16.17 1.10 11.29
CA SER A 72 14.90 1.67 11.73
C SER A 72 14.00 2.03 10.55
N ARG A 73 12.69 2.03 10.80
CA ARG A 73 11.71 2.48 9.79
C ARG A 73 11.90 3.96 9.43
N LEU A 74 12.33 4.77 10.39
CA LEU A 74 12.63 6.18 10.16
C LEU A 74 13.84 6.35 9.22
N ALA A 75 14.90 5.55 9.39
CA ALA A 75 16.01 5.52 8.44
C ALA A 75 15.54 5.16 7.01
N SER A 76 14.56 4.27 6.88
CA SER A 76 13.94 3.94 5.59
C SER A 76 13.15 5.12 5.00
N VAL A 77 12.46 5.90 5.84
CA VAL A 77 11.78 7.14 5.43
C VAL A 77 12.79 8.18 4.94
N PHE A 78 13.89 8.40 5.67
CA PHE A 78 14.98 9.29 5.25
C PHE A 78 15.56 8.88 3.89
N ASN A 79 15.83 7.58 3.68
CA ASN A 79 16.30 7.09 2.37
C ASN A 79 15.32 7.41 1.24
N LEU A 80 14.01 7.29 1.50
CA LEU A 80 12.98 7.61 0.52
C LEU A 80 12.89 9.11 0.24
N LEU A 81 12.95 9.96 1.25
CA LEU A 81 13.00 11.42 1.09
C LEU A 81 14.23 11.82 0.25
N ALA A 82 15.41 11.29 0.62
CA ALA A 82 16.67 11.56 -0.07
C ALA A 82 16.59 11.18 -1.55
N SER A 83 16.19 9.93 -1.82
CA SER A 83 16.12 9.40 -3.18
C SER A 83 15.09 10.12 -4.06
N ASN A 84 13.97 10.58 -3.50
CA ASN A 84 12.91 11.20 -4.28
C ASN A 84 13.10 12.71 -4.48
N ASN A 85 13.91 13.36 -3.64
CA ASN A 85 14.29 14.76 -3.78
C ASN A 85 15.68 14.95 -4.41
N ASN A 86 16.38 13.86 -4.75
CA ASN A 86 17.76 13.88 -5.23
C ASN A 86 18.73 14.57 -4.25
N GLU A 87 18.56 14.29 -2.96
CA GLU A 87 19.36 14.84 -1.87
C GLU A 87 20.25 13.74 -1.25
N ASN A 88 21.34 14.14 -0.58
CA ASN A 88 22.14 13.21 0.21
C ASN A 88 21.38 12.84 1.50
N VAL A 89 21.22 11.55 1.80
CA VAL A 89 20.52 11.12 3.02
C VAL A 89 21.13 11.70 4.31
N ASN A 90 22.44 11.94 4.33
CA ASN A 90 23.14 12.49 5.49
C ASN A 90 22.93 14.00 5.66
N SER A 91 22.45 14.72 4.64
CA SER A 91 22.08 16.15 4.76
C SER A 91 20.66 16.35 5.27
N LEU A 92 19.83 15.31 5.29
CA LEU A 92 18.44 15.40 5.74
C LEU A 92 18.36 15.59 7.25
N ARG A 93 17.52 16.55 7.66
CA ARG A 93 17.24 16.87 9.06
C ARG A 93 15.75 17.11 9.26
N LEU A 94 15.22 16.53 10.33
CA LEU A 94 13.88 16.82 10.82
C LEU A 94 14.02 17.48 12.19
N GLN A 95 13.26 18.55 12.41
CA GLN A 95 13.14 19.18 13.71
C GLN A 95 11.72 18.93 14.23
N LEU A 96 11.61 18.10 15.26
CA LEU A 96 10.36 17.81 15.94
C LEU A 96 10.24 18.71 17.16
N SER A 97 9.19 19.52 17.23
CA SER A 97 8.83 20.31 18.39
C SER A 97 7.46 19.91 18.93
N PHE A 98 7.34 19.81 20.25
CA PHE A 98 6.07 19.52 20.94
C PHE A 98 6.16 19.92 22.40
N GLU A 99 5.01 20.05 23.04
CA GLU A 99 4.90 20.28 24.48
C GLU A 99 4.20 19.09 25.13
N MET A 100 4.66 18.67 26.31
CA MET A 100 3.95 17.69 27.12
C MET A 100 3.60 18.28 28.47
N HIS A 101 2.35 18.10 28.86
CA HIS A 101 1.86 18.35 30.21
C HIS A 101 1.89 17.04 30.99
N PHE A 102 2.40 17.09 32.21
CA PHE A 102 2.46 15.96 33.12
C PHE A 102 1.72 16.30 34.42
N SER A 103 1.15 15.29 35.05
CA SER A 103 0.54 15.42 36.37
C SER A 103 0.67 14.13 37.16
N ILE A 104 1.05 14.23 38.44
CA ILE A 104 1.10 13.08 39.35
C ILE A 104 -0.17 13.09 40.18
N VAL A 105 -0.85 11.94 40.24
CA VAL A 105 -2.07 11.77 41.04
C VAL A 105 -1.97 10.48 41.87
N LYS A 106 -2.58 10.47 43.06
CA LYS A 106 -2.74 9.25 43.87
C LYS A 106 -4.14 8.69 43.63
N SER A 107 -4.22 7.41 43.26
CA SER A 107 -5.49 6.70 43.05
C SER A 107 -6.18 6.44 44.39
N ARG A 108 -7.45 5.99 44.34
CA ARG A 108 -8.22 5.63 45.55
C ARG A 108 -7.57 4.48 46.32
N ASP A 109 -6.88 3.59 45.62
CA ASP A 109 -6.19 2.44 46.19
C ASP A 109 -4.76 2.78 46.65
N GLY A 110 -4.41 4.07 46.68
CA GLY A 110 -3.12 4.57 47.15
C GLY A 110 -1.98 4.51 46.12
N GLN A 111 -2.24 4.03 44.90
CA GLN A 111 -1.22 3.95 43.83
C GLN A 111 -0.89 5.33 43.27
N VAL A 112 0.39 5.59 42.96
CA VAL A 112 0.82 6.85 42.35
C VAL A 112 0.88 6.70 40.83
N ILE A 113 0.16 7.55 40.12
CA ILE A 113 -0.01 7.52 38.67
C ILE A 113 0.54 8.80 38.07
N LEU A 114 1.43 8.68 37.08
CA LEU A 114 1.86 9.76 36.21
C LEU A 114 0.93 9.82 34.99
N LYS A 115 0.15 10.88 34.87
CA LYS A 115 -0.63 11.21 33.67
C LYS A 115 0.16 12.18 32.80
N TYR A 116 0.09 11.99 31.49
CA TYR A 116 0.75 12.89 30.54
C TYR A 116 -0.13 13.13 29.30
N SER A 117 0.00 14.30 28.69
CA SER A 117 -0.70 14.67 27.45
C SER A 117 0.19 15.60 26.61
N GLY A 118 0.30 15.33 25.30
CA GLY A 118 1.12 16.13 24.40
C GLY A 118 0.28 16.99 23.45
N TYR A 119 0.76 18.20 23.19
CA TYR A 119 0.10 19.21 22.36
C TYR A 119 1.13 20.04 21.57
N ASN A 120 0.65 20.88 20.65
CA ASN A 120 1.49 21.74 19.78
C ASN A 120 2.58 20.99 19.01
N GLN A 121 2.25 19.80 18.49
CA GLN A 121 3.20 18.97 17.75
C GLN A 121 3.46 19.54 16.35
N ASN A 122 4.73 19.70 15.99
CA ASN A 122 5.13 20.21 14.68
C ASN A 122 6.43 19.53 14.22
N VAL A 123 6.57 19.34 12.91
CA VAL A 123 7.80 18.86 12.26
C VAL A 123 8.20 19.84 11.16
N THR A 124 9.45 20.28 11.22
CA THR A 124 10.07 21.15 10.20
C THR A 124 11.38 20.55 9.68
N GLY A 125 12.03 21.21 8.71
CA GLY A 125 13.21 20.69 8.01
C GLY A 125 12.85 20.06 6.66
N ASN A 126 13.43 18.89 6.34
CA ASN A 126 13.19 18.19 5.07
C ASN A 126 11.84 17.45 5.09
N ILE A 127 10.76 18.22 4.98
CA ILE A 127 9.36 17.76 5.11
C ILE A 127 8.62 17.62 3.77
N PHE A 128 9.34 17.72 2.65
CA PHE A 128 8.78 17.55 1.32
C PHE A 128 9.16 16.20 0.73
N PHE A 129 8.21 15.56 0.07
CA PHE A 129 8.43 14.42 -0.80
C PHE A 129 8.10 14.86 -2.22
N ARG A 130 9.14 15.06 -3.04
CA ARG A 130 9.08 15.82 -4.30
C ARG A 130 8.54 17.22 -4.01
N ASP A 131 7.33 17.52 -4.45
CA ASP A 131 6.66 18.79 -4.18
C ASP A 131 5.44 18.65 -3.27
N PHE A 132 5.32 17.59 -2.48
CA PHE A 132 4.21 17.44 -1.53
C PHE A 132 4.72 17.56 -0.10
N LYS A 133 4.03 18.38 0.72
CA LYS A 133 4.34 18.49 2.15
C LYS A 133 3.85 17.22 2.85
N VAL A 134 4.73 16.53 3.55
CA VAL A 134 4.46 15.25 4.24
C VAL A 134 4.74 15.33 5.74
N ASP A 135 4.82 16.54 6.30
CA ASP A 135 5.07 16.82 7.73
C ASP A 135 4.19 15.99 8.68
N SER A 136 2.89 15.91 8.42
CA SER A 136 1.96 15.12 9.23
C SER A 136 2.27 13.61 9.25
N LEU A 137 2.91 13.07 8.21
CA LEU A 137 3.33 11.67 8.13
C LEU A 137 4.68 11.42 8.82
N LEU A 138 5.46 12.47 9.03
CA LEU A 138 6.76 12.42 9.70
C LEU A 138 6.64 12.57 11.21
N LEU A 139 5.48 13.01 11.72
CA LEU A 139 5.18 13.02 13.14
C LEU A 139 5.19 11.60 13.72
N PRO A 140 6.03 11.32 14.75
CA PRO A 140 6.01 10.03 15.42
C PRO A 140 4.77 9.89 16.31
N GLU A 141 4.24 8.68 16.44
CA GLU A 141 3.13 8.40 17.38
C GLU A 141 3.65 8.17 18.81
N LYS A 142 4.91 7.76 18.95
CA LYS A 142 5.50 7.27 20.20
C LYS A 142 6.91 7.81 20.44
N LEU A 143 7.29 7.88 21.71
CA LEU A 143 8.62 8.27 22.19
C LEU A 143 9.17 7.19 23.10
N ALA A 144 10.47 6.93 23.00
CA ALA A 144 11.21 6.23 24.03
C ALA A 144 11.72 7.27 25.04
N VAL A 145 11.24 7.17 26.27
CA VAL A 145 11.49 8.14 27.33
C VAL A 145 12.11 7.48 28.55
N GLU A 146 12.89 8.29 29.27
CA GLU A 146 13.42 8.01 30.60
C GLU A 146 12.74 8.96 31.59
N PHE A 147 12.06 8.39 32.58
CA PHE A 147 11.50 9.13 33.71
C PHE A 147 12.41 8.97 34.92
N LEU A 148 12.97 10.09 35.39
CA LEU A 148 13.79 10.15 36.59
C LEU A 148 12.88 10.55 37.75
N LEU A 149 12.65 9.62 38.68
CA LEU A 149 11.76 9.82 39.82
C LEU A 149 12.58 10.30 41.03
N TYR A 150 12.29 11.48 41.53
CA TYR A 150 12.94 12.04 42.71
C TYR A 150 11.96 12.08 43.88
N LYS A 151 12.46 11.76 45.08
CA LYS A 151 11.78 11.97 46.35
C LYS A 151 12.64 12.87 47.23
N ASN A 152 12.10 13.98 47.70
CA ASN A 152 12.84 14.96 48.51
C ASN A 152 14.19 15.35 47.85
N SER A 153 14.14 15.61 46.54
CA SER A 153 15.29 15.96 45.68
C SER A 153 16.37 14.88 45.53
N ARG A 154 16.10 13.63 45.94
CA ARG A 154 17.00 12.48 45.72
C ARG A 154 16.41 11.55 44.67
N LEU A 155 17.21 11.22 43.65
CA LEU A 155 16.84 10.24 42.63
C LEU A 155 16.58 8.89 43.32
N THR A 156 15.38 8.36 43.14
CA THR A 156 14.92 7.13 43.77
C THR A 156 14.82 5.99 42.77
N ASP A 157 14.36 6.28 41.55
CA ASP A 157 14.22 5.27 40.50
C ASP A 157 14.29 5.90 39.11
N THR A 158 14.55 5.08 38.10
CA THR A 158 14.59 5.47 36.68
C THR A 158 13.76 4.50 35.84
N LEU A 159 12.74 5.02 35.17
CA LEU A 159 11.84 4.21 34.34
C LEU A 159 12.06 4.46 32.85
N TYR A 160 12.47 3.42 32.14
CA TYR A 160 12.48 3.41 30.68
C TYR A 160 11.13 2.93 30.16
N ARG A 161 10.46 3.79 29.37
CA ARG A 161 9.13 3.48 28.81
C ARG A 161 9.02 3.95 27.38
N THR A 162 8.16 3.28 26.61
CA THR A 162 7.67 3.81 25.34
C THR A 162 6.28 4.39 25.57
N ILE A 163 6.12 5.68 25.38
CA ILE A 163 4.86 6.40 25.60
C ILE A 163 4.29 6.96 24.29
N PHE A 164 2.98 7.19 24.24
CA PHE A 164 2.34 7.90 23.14
C PHE A 164 2.55 9.42 23.26
N ILE A 165 2.73 10.12 22.14
CA ILE A 165 2.86 11.59 22.19
C ILE A 165 1.52 12.25 22.56
N THR A 166 0.40 11.68 22.14
CA THR A 166 -0.94 12.26 22.39
C THR A 166 -1.33 12.23 23.87
N GLY A 167 -0.90 11.22 24.62
CA GLY A 167 -1.12 11.13 26.06
C GLY A 167 -1.27 9.71 26.58
N GLY A 168 -1.40 9.59 27.89
CA GLY A 168 -1.58 8.32 28.59
C GLY A 168 -1.36 8.44 30.09
N GLN A 169 -1.29 7.29 30.75
CA GLN A 169 -1.01 7.19 32.18
C GLN A 169 -0.05 6.04 32.46
N LEU A 170 0.74 6.17 33.52
CA LEU A 170 1.74 5.20 33.91
C LEU A 170 1.76 5.04 35.43
N ASP A 171 1.68 3.81 35.91
CA ASP A 171 1.81 3.53 37.34
C ASP A 171 3.28 3.63 37.73
N LEU A 172 3.57 4.44 38.75
CA LEU A 172 4.92 4.61 39.28
C LEU A 172 5.16 3.52 40.34
N PRO A 173 6.28 2.78 40.30
CA PRO A 173 6.59 1.71 41.24
C PRO A 173 7.11 2.28 42.56
N LEU A 174 6.30 3.12 43.20
CA LEU A 174 6.61 3.79 44.44
C LEU A 174 5.98 2.99 45.59
N THR A 175 6.81 2.54 46.53
CA THR A 175 6.38 1.76 47.70
C THR A 175 6.33 2.62 48.98
N GLY A 176 5.27 2.49 49.77
CA GLY A 176 5.11 3.15 51.07
C GLY A 176 4.19 4.37 51.06
N ASP A 177 3.99 4.98 52.23
CA ASP A 177 3.22 6.22 52.35
C ASP A 177 4.03 7.40 51.82
N ILE A 178 3.71 7.82 50.59
CA ILE A 178 4.38 8.92 49.90
C ILE A 178 3.38 10.05 49.69
N HIS A 179 3.76 11.25 50.13
CA HIS A 179 3.07 12.49 49.82
C HIS A 179 3.46 12.96 48.42
N ILE A 180 2.47 13.32 47.59
CA ILE A 180 2.73 13.74 46.20
C ILE A 180 3.64 14.98 46.13
N SER A 181 3.55 15.88 47.12
CA SER A 181 4.38 17.08 47.23
C SER A 181 5.88 16.82 47.39
N GLU A 182 6.27 15.60 47.79
CA GLU A 182 7.68 15.21 47.94
C GLU A 182 8.26 14.63 46.64
N LEU A 183 7.41 14.37 45.64
CA LEU A 183 7.79 13.72 44.39
C LEU A 183 8.05 14.75 43.30
N SER A 184 9.10 14.56 42.52
CA SER A 184 9.24 15.23 41.23
C SER A 184 9.69 14.23 40.18
N VAL A 185 9.27 14.47 38.94
CA VAL A 185 9.61 13.62 37.81
C VAL A 185 10.24 14.48 36.73
N GLU A 186 11.46 14.14 36.34
CA GLU A 186 12.09 14.71 35.16
C GLU A 186 11.92 13.72 34.00
N THR A 187 11.57 14.23 32.82
CA THR A 187 11.42 13.41 31.62
C THR A 187 12.49 13.74 30.60
N LYS A 188 13.22 12.72 30.15
CA LYS A 188 14.18 12.80 29.05
C LYS A 188 13.68 11.96 27.89
N VAL A 189 13.73 12.52 26.69
CA VAL A 189 13.39 11.78 25.46
C VAL A 189 14.67 11.22 24.86
N ASN A 190 14.78 9.89 24.81
CA ASN A 190 15.96 9.21 24.29
C ASN A 190 15.94 9.20 22.76
N HIS A 191 14.82 8.77 22.17
CA HIS A 191 14.62 8.78 20.73
C HIS A 191 13.13 8.68 20.36
N VAL A 192 12.83 9.05 19.11
CA VAL A 192 11.48 8.90 18.55
C VAL A 192 11.24 7.47 18.07
N VAL A 193 10.03 6.96 18.27
CA VAL A 193 9.65 5.62 17.83
C VAL A 193 8.71 5.73 16.64
N TYR A 194 9.25 5.47 15.45
CA TYR A 194 8.48 5.44 14.21
C TYR A 194 7.86 4.05 14.01
N THR A 195 6.55 3.94 14.27
CA THR A 195 5.86 2.65 14.31
C THR A 195 5.69 2.04 12.92
N SER A 196 5.30 0.75 12.87
CA SER A 196 4.88 0.11 11.62
C SER A 196 3.70 0.83 10.96
N ASN A 197 2.79 1.39 11.75
CA ASN A 197 1.62 2.10 11.23
C ASN A 197 2.03 3.42 10.56
N ASN A 198 2.87 4.22 11.22
CA ASN A 198 3.43 5.45 10.64
C ASN A 198 4.11 5.15 9.30
N TYR A 199 4.95 4.11 9.27
CA TYR A 199 5.65 3.70 8.05
C TYR A 199 4.70 3.24 6.96
N LYS A 200 3.68 2.44 7.28
CA LYS A 200 2.68 2.02 6.30
C LYS A 200 1.95 3.23 5.70
N ARG A 201 1.51 4.18 6.52
CA ARG A 201 0.83 5.42 6.06
C ARG A 201 1.76 6.25 5.18
N PHE A 202 3.03 6.43 5.57
CA PHE A 202 4.03 7.12 4.75
C PHE A 202 4.21 6.47 3.38
N ILE A 203 4.41 5.15 3.34
CA ILE A 203 4.60 4.41 2.07
C ILE A 203 3.35 4.51 1.18
N GLN A 204 2.15 4.44 1.75
CA GLN A 204 0.90 4.60 1.00
C GLN A 204 0.81 5.99 0.36
N THR A 205 1.06 7.06 1.11
CA THR A 205 1.01 8.42 0.56
C THR A 205 2.16 8.68 -0.42
N ALA A 206 3.37 8.20 -0.14
CA ALA A 206 4.50 8.30 -1.06
C ALA A 206 4.23 7.58 -2.39
N SER A 207 3.58 6.41 -2.34
CA SER A 207 3.13 5.68 -3.54
C SER A 207 2.09 6.48 -4.31
N LEU A 208 1.13 7.10 -3.62
CA LEU A 208 0.11 7.94 -4.24
C LEU A 208 0.74 9.17 -4.93
N ILE A 209 1.69 9.84 -4.28
CA ILE A 209 2.44 10.95 -4.87
C ILE A 209 3.20 10.48 -6.11
N ASN A 210 3.94 9.36 -6.03
CA ASN A 210 4.65 8.83 -7.20
C ASN A 210 3.69 8.49 -8.35
N ASN A 211 2.53 7.93 -8.04
CA ASN A 211 1.48 7.66 -9.03
C ASN A 211 0.93 8.95 -9.64
N TYR A 212 0.76 10.03 -8.88
CA TYR A 212 0.37 11.33 -9.43
C TYR A 212 1.35 11.79 -10.53
N TYR A 213 2.66 11.73 -10.28
CA TYR A 213 3.67 12.03 -11.32
C TYR A 213 3.63 11.01 -12.47
N GLY A 214 3.45 9.73 -12.17
CA GLY A 214 3.39 8.65 -13.18
C GLY A 214 2.19 8.77 -14.12
N TYR A 215 0.98 9.03 -13.60
CA TYR A 215 -0.22 9.24 -14.41
C TYR A 215 -0.18 10.56 -15.18
N THR A 216 0.45 11.61 -14.63
CA THR A 216 0.76 12.81 -15.41
C THR A 216 1.61 12.47 -16.63
N LYS A 217 2.65 11.65 -16.44
CA LYS A 217 3.51 11.20 -17.54
C LYS A 217 2.75 10.33 -18.55
N ILE A 218 1.83 9.47 -18.11
CA ILE A 218 0.96 8.71 -19.02
C ILE A 218 0.09 9.65 -19.88
N MET A 219 -0.51 10.68 -19.27
CA MET A 219 -1.31 11.67 -20.01
C MET A 219 -0.48 12.40 -21.07
N GLN A 220 0.79 12.71 -20.78
CA GLN A 220 1.72 13.31 -21.74
C GLN A 220 2.10 12.35 -22.88
N GLU A 221 2.29 11.06 -22.59
CA GLU A 221 2.64 10.02 -23.58
C GLU A 221 1.41 9.46 -24.31
N LEU A 222 0.20 9.96 -24.00
CA LEU A 222 -1.05 9.49 -24.57
C LEU A 222 -1.07 9.49 -26.12
N PRO A 223 -0.49 10.47 -26.84
CA PRO A 223 -0.41 10.41 -28.30
C PRO A 223 0.32 9.16 -28.86
N ARG A 224 1.28 8.60 -28.12
CA ARG A 224 1.98 7.34 -28.52
C ARG A 224 1.13 6.10 -28.19
N LEU A 225 0.30 6.20 -27.16
CA LEU A 225 -0.62 5.13 -26.75
C LEU A 225 -1.80 5.00 -27.73
N LEU A 226 -2.38 6.13 -28.13
CA LEU A 226 -3.53 6.19 -29.04
C LEU A 226 -3.19 5.73 -30.46
N MET A 227 -4.21 5.21 -31.15
CA MET A 227 -4.18 4.88 -32.56
C MET A 227 -4.55 6.10 -33.39
N LYS A 228 -3.88 6.32 -34.53
CA LYS A 228 -4.18 7.45 -35.44
C LYS A 228 -5.55 7.26 -36.11
N THR A 229 -6.44 8.23 -35.93
CA THR A 229 -7.81 8.21 -36.50
C THR A 229 -8.00 9.16 -37.68
N SER A 230 -6.94 9.83 -38.17
CA SER A 230 -7.02 10.74 -39.33
C SER A 230 -6.98 9.97 -40.66
N GLY A 231 -7.77 10.44 -41.64
CA GLY A 231 -7.88 9.90 -43.00
C GLY A 231 -9.33 9.54 -43.39
N ALA A 232 -9.62 9.47 -44.69
CA ALA A 232 -10.96 9.25 -45.25
C ALA A 232 -11.56 7.85 -44.94
N GLN A 233 -10.78 6.92 -44.37
CA GLN A 233 -11.20 5.55 -44.05
C GLN A 233 -10.63 5.07 -42.70
N SER A 234 -10.85 5.81 -41.61
CA SER A 234 -10.46 5.32 -40.28
C SER A 234 -11.35 4.14 -39.87
N SER A 235 -10.78 2.94 -39.73
CA SER A 235 -11.51 1.73 -39.31
C SER A 235 -12.16 1.90 -37.93
N ALA A 236 -13.40 1.41 -37.75
CA ALA A 236 -14.14 1.40 -36.49
C ALA A 236 -13.30 0.91 -35.28
N ALA A 237 -12.46 -0.12 -35.51
CA ALA A 237 -11.55 -0.67 -34.52
C ALA A 237 -10.67 0.39 -33.82
N ARG A 238 -10.20 1.42 -34.55
CA ARG A 238 -9.32 2.46 -33.99
C ARG A 238 -10.07 3.37 -33.01
N PHE A 239 -11.31 3.71 -33.32
CA PHE A 239 -12.16 4.49 -32.41
C PHE A 239 -12.45 3.70 -31.13
N PHE A 240 -12.80 2.41 -31.26
CA PHE A 240 -13.02 1.54 -30.11
C PHE A 240 -11.77 1.41 -29.23
N LEU A 241 -10.59 1.21 -29.82
CA LEU A 241 -9.32 1.09 -29.08
C LEU A 241 -8.95 2.39 -28.35
N ASN A 242 -9.14 3.55 -28.98
CA ASN A 242 -8.92 4.84 -28.34
C ASN A 242 -9.90 5.06 -27.18
N TYR A 243 -11.17 4.69 -27.36
CA TYR A 243 -12.16 4.80 -26.30
C TYR A 243 -11.82 3.89 -25.10
N VAL A 244 -11.42 2.64 -25.34
CA VAL A 244 -10.93 1.72 -24.30
C VAL A 244 -9.72 2.31 -23.57
N THR A 245 -8.73 2.82 -24.31
CA THR A 245 -7.49 3.39 -23.74
C THR A 245 -7.78 4.54 -22.79
N LEU A 246 -8.65 5.46 -23.21
CA LEU A 246 -9.02 6.64 -22.43
C LEU A 246 -9.87 6.28 -21.20
N THR A 247 -10.81 5.34 -21.36
CA THR A 247 -11.65 4.85 -20.24
C THR A 247 -10.82 4.13 -19.20
N ARG A 248 -9.87 3.30 -19.61
CA ARG A 248 -8.93 2.66 -18.69
C ARG A 248 -8.13 3.69 -17.89
N LEU A 249 -7.66 4.75 -18.55
CA LEU A 249 -6.89 5.82 -17.90
C LEU A 249 -7.75 6.58 -16.88
N GLU A 250 -8.97 6.96 -17.26
CA GLU A 250 -9.95 7.59 -16.36
C GLU A 250 -10.19 6.73 -15.12
N ASN A 251 -10.47 5.43 -15.31
CA ASN A 251 -10.77 4.52 -14.23
C ASN A 251 -9.63 4.39 -13.22
N TYR A 252 -8.39 4.27 -13.70
CA TYR A 252 -7.23 4.28 -12.81
C TYR A 252 -7.05 5.60 -12.07
N ILE A 253 -7.22 6.74 -12.75
CA ILE A 253 -7.10 8.07 -12.12
C ILE A 253 -8.17 8.25 -11.03
N ARG A 254 -9.42 7.85 -11.30
CA ARG A 254 -10.51 7.89 -10.33
C ARG A 254 -10.29 6.95 -9.15
N TRP A 255 -9.78 5.74 -9.41
CA TRP A 255 -9.47 4.76 -8.35
C TRP A 255 -8.46 5.29 -7.34
N HIS A 256 -7.43 6.00 -7.81
CA HIS A 256 -6.43 6.62 -6.93
C HIS A 256 -6.96 7.85 -6.18
N ASN A 257 -8.04 8.48 -6.66
CA ASN A 257 -8.66 9.65 -6.05
C ASN A 257 -7.66 10.77 -5.68
N PHE A 258 -6.78 11.13 -6.63
CA PHE A 258 -5.68 12.06 -6.39
C PHE A 258 -6.14 13.42 -5.86
N SER A 259 -7.21 13.99 -6.44
CA SER A 259 -7.72 15.32 -6.07
C SER A 259 -8.00 15.42 -4.57
N GLN A 260 -8.74 14.46 -4.01
CA GLN A 260 -9.09 14.43 -2.59
C GLN A 260 -7.90 14.04 -1.71
N LEU A 261 -7.20 12.95 -2.03
CA LEU A 261 -6.19 12.38 -1.14
C LEU A 261 -4.89 13.17 -1.10
N LEU A 262 -4.55 13.90 -2.18
CA LEU A 262 -3.39 14.80 -2.24
C LEU A 262 -3.77 16.27 -2.06
N HIS A 263 -5.05 16.59 -1.90
CA HIS A 263 -5.56 17.96 -1.79
C HIS A 263 -5.10 18.86 -2.95
N LEU A 264 -5.25 18.37 -4.20
CA LEU A 264 -4.79 19.07 -5.39
C LEU A 264 -5.33 20.51 -5.54
N PRO A 265 -6.56 20.84 -5.11
CA PRO A 265 -7.03 22.24 -5.14
C PRO A 265 -6.15 23.21 -4.34
N LEU A 266 -5.42 22.73 -3.33
CA LEU A 266 -4.46 23.53 -2.56
C LEU A 266 -3.07 23.52 -3.19
N ARG A 267 -2.66 22.40 -3.79
CA ARG A 267 -1.34 22.24 -4.40
C ARG A 267 -1.35 21.18 -5.51
N ASP A 268 -1.37 21.64 -6.75
CA ASP A 268 -1.29 20.81 -7.96
C ASP A 268 -0.02 21.18 -8.77
N PRO A 269 1.16 20.61 -8.42
CA PRO A 269 2.45 21.04 -8.98
C PRO A 269 2.59 20.87 -10.49
N LEU A 270 1.80 19.98 -11.11
CA LEU A 270 1.85 19.68 -12.55
C LEU A 270 0.56 20.05 -13.31
N ASN A 271 -0.38 20.77 -12.69
CA ASN A 271 -1.70 21.04 -13.29
C ASN A 271 -2.41 19.75 -13.75
N PHE A 272 -2.36 18.72 -12.92
CA PHE A 272 -2.97 17.42 -13.14
C PHE A 272 -4.46 17.54 -13.44
N GLU A 273 -5.21 18.33 -12.67
CA GLU A 273 -6.67 18.42 -12.82
C GLU A 273 -7.06 19.00 -14.18
N LYS A 274 -6.34 20.03 -14.63
CA LYS A 274 -6.53 20.63 -15.96
C LYS A 274 -6.24 19.62 -17.06
N THR A 275 -5.08 18.96 -16.99
CA THR A 275 -4.68 17.95 -17.99
C THR A 275 -5.68 16.80 -18.04
N PHE A 276 -6.13 16.33 -16.88
CA PHE A 276 -7.13 15.26 -16.80
C PHE A 276 -8.48 15.69 -17.39
N GLY A 277 -8.91 16.93 -17.15
CA GLY A 277 -10.09 17.50 -17.79
C GLY A 277 -10.03 17.49 -19.33
N ASP A 278 -8.86 17.73 -19.92
CA ASP A 278 -8.66 17.64 -21.38
C ASP A 278 -8.79 16.20 -21.87
N ILE A 279 -8.26 15.23 -21.11
CA ILE A 279 -8.41 13.79 -21.40
C ILE A 279 -9.87 13.35 -21.35
N LEU A 280 -10.64 13.80 -20.36
CA LEU A 280 -12.07 13.49 -20.26
C LEU A 280 -12.86 14.01 -21.48
N ARG A 281 -12.56 15.22 -21.96
CA ARG A 281 -13.19 15.74 -23.19
C ARG A 281 -12.83 14.89 -24.41
N MET A 282 -11.59 14.44 -24.52
CA MET A 282 -11.16 13.53 -25.59
C MET A 282 -11.88 12.18 -25.51
N GLN A 283 -12.05 11.63 -24.31
CA GLN A 283 -12.77 10.39 -24.08
C GLN A 283 -14.24 10.50 -24.48
N ILE A 284 -14.93 11.58 -24.07
CA ILE A 284 -16.33 11.84 -24.46
C ILE A 284 -16.45 11.87 -25.99
N ARG A 285 -15.54 12.55 -26.68
CA ARG A 285 -15.51 12.55 -28.15
C ARG A 285 -15.33 11.13 -28.72
N MET A 286 -14.39 10.35 -28.21
CA MET A 286 -14.17 8.98 -28.67
C MET A 286 -15.34 8.05 -28.38
N LYS A 287 -16.06 8.25 -27.27
CA LYS A 287 -17.31 7.55 -26.94
C LYS A 287 -18.37 7.83 -27.99
N THR A 288 -18.64 9.10 -28.30
CA THR A 288 -19.62 9.50 -29.32
C THR A 288 -19.29 8.92 -30.68
N LEU A 289 -18.03 9.03 -31.13
CA LEU A 289 -17.59 8.46 -32.41
C LEU A 289 -17.71 6.93 -32.42
N SER A 290 -17.38 6.26 -31.32
CA SER A 290 -17.57 4.81 -31.19
C SER A 290 -19.04 4.42 -31.28
N GLN A 291 -19.94 5.19 -30.65
CA GLN A 291 -21.38 4.92 -30.71
C GLN A 291 -21.95 5.10 -32.12
N GLN A 292 -21.50 6.11 -32.86
CA GLN A 292 -21.86 6.30 -34.27
C GLN A 292 -21.46 5.08 -35.10
N GLN A 293 -20.22 4.60 -34.94
CA GLN A 293 -19.73 3.41 -35.63
C GLN A 293 -20.51 2.13 -35.26
N LEU A 294 -20.97 2.00 -34.01
CA LEU A 294 -21.81 0.88 -33.60
C LEU A 294 -23.24 0.95 -34.19
N SER A 295 -23.74 2.14 -34.53
CA SER A 295 -25.07 2.34 -35.12
C SER A 295 -25.08 2.28 -36.65
N GLU A 296 -23.93 2.43 -37.30
CA GLU A 296 -23.81 2.28 -38.75
C GLU A 296 -23.96 0.80 -39.14
N ASN A 297 -25.02 0.46 -39.88
CA ASN A 297 -25.27 -0.87 -40.46
C ASN A 297 -24.31 -1.19 -41.62
N SER A 298 -23.01 -0.94 -41.42
CA SER A 298 -21.98 -1.25 -42.40
C SER A 298 -21.56 -2.72 -42.30
N LEU A 299 -21.31 -3.36 -43.46
CA LEU A 299 -20.74 -4.70 -43.52
C LEU A 299 -19.42 -4.74 -42.74
N THR A 300 -19.41 -5.44 -41.60
CA THR A 300 -18.23 -5.47 -40.74
C THR A 300 -17.14 -6.35 -41.36
N ASN A 301 -16.04 -5.73 -41.75
CA ASN A 301 -14.88 -6.42 -42.33
C ASN A 301 -14.20 -7.30 -41.25
N PRO A 302 -14.01 -8.62 -41.47
CA PRO A 302 -13.27 -9.50 -40.56
C PRO A 302 -11.87 -8.98 -40.17
N ALA A 303 -11.19 -8.25 -41.06
CA ALA A 303 -9.90 -7.62 -40.75
C ALA A 303 -10.02 -6.56 -39.63
N ASN A 304 -11.15 -5.84 -39.53
CA ASN A 304 -11.37 -4.85 -38.47
C ASN A 304 -11.52 -5.51 -37.10
N LYS A 305 -12.14 -6.69 -37.04
CA LYS A 305 -12.23 -7.50 -35.82
C LYS A 305 -10.84 -7.90 -35.32
N GLU A 306 -9.99 -8.42 -36.20
CA GLU A 306 -8.61 -8.79 -35.85
C GLU A 306 -7.80 -7.55 -35.40
N ILE A 307 -7.91 -6.43 -36.12
CA ILE A 307 -7.27 -5.15 -35.73
C ILE A 307 -7.69 -4.74 -34.33
N PHE A 308 -8.97 -4.86 -33.98
CA PHE A 308 -9.44 -4.57 -32.63
C PHE A 308 -8.89 -5.56 -31.60
N ALA A 309 -9.05 -6.87 -31.80
CA ALA A 309 -8.65 -7.89 -30.85
C ALA A 309 -7.14 -7.86 -30.57
N ARG A 310 -6.32 -7.79 -31.63
CA ARG A 310 -4.87 -7.65 -31.51
C ARG A 310 -4.47 -6.30 -30.96
N GLY A 311 -5.12 -5.23 -31.43
CA GLY A 311 -4.89 -3.86 -30.99
C GLY A 311 -5.11 -3.68 -29.50
N TYR A 312 -6.10 -4.36 -28.92
CA TYR A 312 -6.43 -4.29 -27.49
C TYR A 312 -5.26 -4.77 -26.63
N VAL A 313 -4.63 -5.89 -27.01
CA VAL A 313 -3.43 -6.41 -26.33
C VAL A 313 -2.22 -5.52 -26.57
N VAL A 314 -2.10 -4.94 -27.77
CA VAL A 314 -1.04 -3.99 -28.12
C VAL A 314 -1.05 -2.77 -27.20
N LEU A 315 -2.21 -2.32 -26.69
CA LEU A 315 -2.28 -1.22 -25.70
C LEU A 315 -1.43 -1.55 -24.45
N SER A 316 -1.62 -2.74 -23.89
CA SER A 316 -0.86 -3.22 -22.73
C SER A 316 0.62 -3.39 -23.04
N ILE A 317 0.96 -3.88 -24.24
CA ILE A 317 2.36 -4.03 -24.68
C ILE A 317 3.03 -2.65 -24.82
N LYS A 318 2.37 -1.67 -25.45
CA LYS A 318 2.88 -0.30 -25.58
C LYS A 318 3.17 0.32 -24.22
N ALA A 319 2.24 0.19 -23.27
CA ALA A 319 2.41 0.70 -21.91
C ALA A 319 3.61 0.05 -21.19
N VAL A 320 3.79 -1.27 -21.30
CA VAL A 320 4.98 -1.97 -20.75
C VAL A 320 6.27 -1.54 -21.43
N ASN A 321 6.26 -1.23 -22.72
CA ASN A 321 7.45 -0.74 -23.41
C ASN A 321 7.80 0.68 -22.95
N LEU A 322 6.81 1.56 -22.86
CA LEU A 322 7.01 2.92 -22.34
C LEU A 322 7.53 2.90 -20.91
N SER A 323 7.08 1.97 -20.06
CA SER A 323 7.55 1.89 -18.67
C SER A 323 9.05 1.62 -18.55
N LYS A 324 9.68 1.00 -19.56
CA LYS A 324 11.14 0.77 -19.60
C LYS A 324 11.95 2.03 -19.90
N GLU A 325 11.32 3.03 -20.53
CA GLU A 325 11.93 4.32 -20.85
C GLU A 325 11.89 5.29 -19.64
N GLN A 326 11.19 4.92 -18.56
CA GLN A 326 10.92 5.80 -17.43
C GLN A 326 11.72 5.43 -16.17
N GLN A 327 11.92 6.42 -15.31
CA GLN A 327 12.44 6.21 -13.96
C GLN A 327 11.52 5.25 -13.16
N PRO A 328 12.05 4.44 -12.23
CA PRO A 328 11.29 3.39 -11.54
C PRO A 328 9.97 3.86 -10.90
N TYR A 329 9.95 5.07 -10.34
CA TYR A 329 8.77 5.63 -9.66
C TYR A 329 7.65 6.03 -10.64
N LEU A 330 7.99 6.40 -11.88
CA LEU A 330 7.01 6.68 -12.95
C LEU A 330 6.59 5.37 -13.64
N ALA A 331 7.54 4.46 -13.84
CA ALA A 331 7.34 3.19 -14.51
C ALA A 331 6.23 2.35 -13.85
N ALA A 332 6.06 2.47 -12.52
CA ALA A 332 5.01 1.80 -11.76
C ALA A 332 3.61 2.08 -12.32
N SER A 333 3.28 3.35 -12.61
CA SER A 333 1.96 3.73 -13.14
C SER A 333 1.74 3.22 -14.56
N PHE A 334 2.78 3.21 -15.41
CA PHE A 334 2.67 2.60 -16.75
C PHE A 334 2.42 1.09 -16.67
N ASN A 335 3.02 0.41 -15.69
CA ASN A 335 2.82 -1.01 -15.44
C ASN A 335 1.41 -1.30 -14.92
N GLU A 336 0.88 -0.41 -14.10
CA GLU A 336 -0.50 -0.45 -13.64
C GLU A 336 -1.47 -0.24 -14.81
N PHE A 337 -1.28 0.80 -15.62
CA PHE A 337 -2.08 1.08 -16.82
C PHE A 337 -2.02 -0.04 -17.89
N ALA A 338 -0.92 -0.79 -17.95
CA ALA A 338 -0.81 -1.95 -18.84
C ALA A 338 -1.76 -3.09 -18.46
N ARG A 339 -2.25 -3.14 -17.23
CA ARG A 339 -3.23 -4.13 -16.79
C ARG A 339 -4.63 -3.73 -17.25
N VAL A 340 -5.46 -4.72 -17.55
CA VAL A 340 -6.87 -4.48 -17.82
C VAL A 340 -7.52 -4.02 -16.52
N PHE A 341 -8.30 -2.93 -16.56
CA PHE A 341 -8.95 -2.43 -15.37
C PHE A 341 -10.11 -3.38 -15.00
N PRO A 342 -10.24 -3.83 -13.74
CA PRO A 342 -11.18 -4.88 -13.37
C PRO A 342 -12.66 -4.46 -13.35
N ASP A 343 -13.00 -3.22 -13.73
CA ASP A 343 -14.36 -2.67 -13.67
C ASP A 343 -15.29 -3.09 -14.83
N SER A 344 -16.59 -2.90 -14.61
CA SER A 344 -17.63 -3.14 -15.60
C SER A 344 -17.50 -2.30 -16.87
N GLU A 345 -17.10 -1.03 -16.79
CA GLU A 345 -17.19 -0.14 -17.96
C GLU A 345 -16.32 -0.59 -19.14
N GLU A 346 -15.06 -1.00 -18.87
CA GLU A 346 -14.17 -1.51 -19.91
C GLU A 346 -14.71 -2.82 -20.51
N GLY A 347 -15.22 -3.72 -19.67
CA GLY A 347 -15.84 -4.97 -20.09
C GLY A 347 -17.12 -4.77 -20.91
N ASP A 348 -17.89 -3.73 -20.62
CA ASP A 348 -19.12 -3.39 -21.34
C ASP A 348 -18.84 -2.78 -22.71
N ILE A 349 -17.75 -2.03 -22.86
CA ILE A 349 -17.24 -1.60 -24.17
C ILE A 349 -16.87 -2.83 -25.00
N VAL A 350 -16.07 -3.75 -24.44
CA VAL A 350 -15.66 -4.98 -25.13
C VAL A 350 -16.88 -5.82 -25.51
N SER A 351 -17.89 -5.94 -24.64
CA SER A 351 -19.13 -6.67 -24.92
C SER A 351 -19.90 -6.10 -26.11
N ARG A 352 -20.04 -4.77 -26.17
CA ARG A 352 -20.69 -4.07 -27.30
C ARG A 352 -19.92 -4.25 -28.61
N VAL A 353 -18.60 -4.13 -28.58
CA VAL A 353 -17.75 -4.36 -29.75
C VAL A 353 -17.80 -5.83 -30.19
N ALA A 354 -17.83 -6.77 -29.25
CA ALA A 354 -18.00 -8.19 -29.55
C ALA A 354 -19.35 -8.47 -30.22
N ALA A 355 -20.43 -7.85 -29.76
CA ALA A 355 -21.76 -7.96 -30.38
C ALA A 355 -21.79 -7.37 -31.80
N PHE A 356 -21.16 -6.20 -31.99
CA PHE A 356 -21.02 -5.55 -33.30
C PHE A 356 -20.31 -6.45 -34.33
N TYR A 357 -19.22 -7.12 -33.94
CA TYR A 357 -18.54 -8.05 -34.84
C TYR A 357 -19.23 -9.43 -34.94
N LYS A 358 -20.09 -9.81 -33.99
CA LYS A 358 -20.79 -11.11 -33.99
C LYS A 358 -21.77 -11.27 -35.15
N GLN A 359 -22.36 -10.17 -35.63
CA GLN A 359 -23.36 -10.18 -36.70
C GLN A 359 -22.86 -10.83 -38.01
N ASN A 360 -21.54 -10.94 -38.20
CA ASN A 360 -20.91 -11.49 -39.41
C ASN A 360 -19.90 -12.62 -39.13
N ILE A 361 -20.00 -13.31 -37.98
CA ILE A 361 -19.14 -14.45 -37.66
C ILE A 361 -19.65 -15.72 -38.35
N ASN A 362 -18.83 -16.32 -39.21
CA ASN A 362 -19.08 -17.67 -39.74
C ASN A 362 -19.07 -18.71 -38.60
N PRO A 363 -19.91 -19.77 -38.67
CA PRO A 363 -19.86 -20.87 -37.73
C PRO A 363 -18.43 -21.38 -37.52
N GLY A 364 -17.95 -21.44 -36.28
CA GLY A 364 -16.63 -21.94 -35.93
C GLY A 364 -15.52 -20.89 -35.73
N GLN A 365 -15.73 -19.61 -36.06
CA GLN A 365 -14.73 -18.59 -35.72
C GLN A 365 -14.79 -18.20 -34.23
N ALA A 366 -13.64 -17.89 -33.65
CA ALA A 366 -13.53 -17.45 -32.27
C ALA A 366 -14.24 -16.11 -32.04
N SER A 367 -14.80 -15.90 -30.84
CA SER A 367 -15.34 -14.59 -30.45
C SER A 367 -14.21 -13.57 -30.25
N VAL A 368 -14.53 -12.27 -30.30
CA VAL A 368 -13.57 -11.19 -30.02
C VAL A 368 -12.90 -11.39 -28.66
N SER A 369 -13.67 -11.70 -27.62
CA SER A 369 -13.14 -11.95 -26.27
C SER A 369 -12.19 -13.16 -26.23
N GLN A 370 -12.48 -14.23 -26.98
CA GLN A 370 -11.61 -15.40 -27.08
C GLN A 370 -10.30 -15.10 -27.84
N GLU A 371 -10.35 -14.25 -28.87
CA GLU A 371 -9.15 -13.81 -29.59
C GLU A 371 -8.27 -12.91 -28.73
N ILE A 372 -8.83 -11.94 -28.02
CA ILE A 372 -8.09 -11.09 -27.06
C ILE A 372 -7.41 -11.96 -25.99
N TYR A 373 -8.15 -12.92 -25.43
CA TYR A 373 -7.62 -13.90 -24.48
C TYR A 373 -6.40 -14.65 -25.04
N LYS A 374 -6.49 -15.17 -26.29
CA LYS A 374 -5.38 -15.86 -26.96
C LYS A 374 -4.18 -14.93 -27.18
N TYR A 375 -4.40 -13.71 -27.66
CA TYR A 375 -3.30 -12.77 -27.89
C TYR A 375 -2.57 -12.36 -26.60
N PHE A 376 -3.25 -12.31 -25.44
CA PHE A 376 -2.56 -12.12 -24.16
C PHE A 376 -1.67 -13.32 -23.79
N ILE A 377 -2.09 -14.55 -24.10
CA ILE A 377 -1.26 -15.75 -23.91
C ILE A 377 -0.04 -15.70 -24.84
N ASP A 378 -0.21 -15.29 -26.10
CA ASP A 378 0.90 -15.13 -27.04
C ASP A 378 1.92 -14.09 -26.54
N ALA A 379 1.42 -12.96 -26.01
CA ALA A 379 2.25 -11.94 -25.39
C ALA A 379 3.00 -12.49 -24.16
N ALA A 380 2.34 -13.29 -23.32
CA ALA A 380 2.97 -13.94 -22.18
C ALA A 380 4.07 -14.93 -22.61
N SER A 381 3.78 -15.78 -23.60
CA SER A 381 4.74 -16.73 -24.19
C SER A 381 5.98 -16.01 -24.73
N LEU A 382 5.81 -14.87 -25.42
CA LEU A 382 6.93 -14.03 -25.83
C LEU A 382 7.75 -13.51 -24.64
N LYS A 383 7.10 -13.08 -23.55
CA LYS A 383 7.81 -12.60 -22.36
C LYS A 383 8.54 -13.70 -21.61
N ILE A 384 8.02 -14.92 -21.60
CA ILE A 384 8.73 -16.10 -21.05
C ILE A 384 10.03 -16.34 -21.83
N ARG A 385 9.98 -16.32 -23.17
CA ARG A 385 11.19 -16.44 -24.02
C ARG A 385 12.22 -15.33 -23.77
N GLN A 386 11.74 -14.13 -23.44
CA GLN A 386 12.58 -12.99 -23.05
C GLN A 386 13.01 -13.01 -21.57
N GLN A 387 12.73 -14.09 -20.82
CA GLN A 387 12.98 -14.23 -19.38
C GLN A 387 12.34 -13.13 -18.51
N SER A 388 11.29 -12.48 -19.03
CA SER A 388 10.54 -11.42 -18.35
C SER A 388 9.32 -12.02 -17.64
N PHE A 389 9.56 -12.89 -16.66
CA PHE A 389 8.52 -13.73 -16.06
C PHE A 389 7.42 -12.96 -15.33
N VAL A 390 7.76 -11.85 -14.64
CA VAL A 390 6.75 -10.99 -14.01
C VAL A 390 5.80 -10.39 -15.04
N ARG A 391 6.31 -10.02 -16.23
CA ARG A 391 5.49 -9.50 -17.33
C ARG A 391 4.66 -10.57 -17.98
N ALA A 392 5.18 -11.79 -18.09
CA ALA A 392 4.38 -12.92 -18.53
C ALA A 392 3.18 -13.14 -17.58
N LEU A 393 3.40 -13.09 -16.26
CA LEU A 393 2.33 -13.19 -15.27
C LEU A 393 1.33 -12.02 -15.34
N ASP A 394 1.80 -10.78 -15.57
CA ASP A 394 0.91 -9.63 -15.81
C ASP A 394 -0.02 -9.88 -17.02
N PHE A 395 0.50 -10.38 -18.14
CA PHE A 395 -0.31 -10.69 -19.33
C PHE A 395 -1.25 -11.89 -19.11
N LEU A 396 -0.82 -12.93 -18.38
CA LEU A 396 -1.70 -14.05 -18.02
C LEU A 396 -2.81 -13.60 -17.07
N ALA A 397 -2.56 -12.63 -16.18
CA ALA A 397 -3.61 -12.05 -15.35
C ALA A 397 -4.65 -11.29 -16.19
N ASN A 398 -4.21 -10.57 -17.22
CA ASN A 398 -5.13 -9.95 -18.18
C ASN A 398 -5.93 -11.01 -18.95
N ALA A 399 -5.31 -12.12 -19.38
CA ALA A 399 -6.04 -13.23 -19.99
C ALA A 399 -7.06 -13.84 -19.01
N ALA A 400 -6.69 -14.06 -17.75
CA ALA A 400 -7.59 -14.58 -16.72
C ALA A 400 -8.80 -13.65 -16.47
N TYR A 401 -8.64 -12.33 -16.58
CA TYR A 401 -9.78 -11.40 -16.54
C TYR A 401 -10.81 -11.74 -17.63
N PHE A 402 -10.38 -12.03 -18.85
CA PHE A 402 -11.29 -12.39 -19.94
C PHE A 402 -11.96 -13.76 -19.72
N GLU A 403 -11.20 -14.75 -19.24
CA GLU A 403 -11.73 -16.07 -18.85
C GLU A 403 -12.85 -15.93 -17.81
N ASN A 404 -12.66 -15.08 -16.81
CA ASN A 404 -13.62 -14.89 -15.71
C ASN A 404 -14.81 -14.00 -16.09
N ARG A 405 -14.60 -12.96 -16.92
CA ARG A 405 -15.64 -11.96 -17.24
C ARG A 405 -16.57 -12.38 -18.37
N PHE A 406 -16.09 -13.15 -19.35
CA PHE A 406 -16.85 -13.46 -20.57
C PHE A 406 -17.16 -14.97 -20.66
N PRO A 407 -18.44 -15.40 -20.56
CA PRO A 407 -18.81 -16.83 -20.56
C PRO A 407 -18.38 -17.61 -21.81
N ALA A 408 -18.23 -16.92 -22.93
CA ALA A 408 -17.80 -17.47 -24.20
C ALA A 408 -16.30 -17.81 -24.24
N VAL A 409 -15.50 -17.29 -23.30
CA VAL A 409 -14.06 -17.57 -23.25
C VAL A 409 -13.83 -18.92 -22.57
N LYS A 410 -13.09 -19.81 -23.23
CA LYS A 410 -12.69 -21.11 -22.70
C LYS A 410 -11.18 -21.16 -22.54
N ARG A 411 -10.75 -21.67 -21.38
CA ARG A 411 -9.34 -21.88 -21.05
C ARG A 411 -8.72 -22.91 -22.00
N ILE A 412 -7.55 -22.57 -22.55
CA ILE A 412 -6.78 -23.43 -23.46
C ILE A 412 -5.50 -23.95 -22.77
N ASN A 413 -4.93 -25.04 -23.26
CA ASN A 413 -3.77 -25.70 -22.64
C ASN A 413 -2.53 -24.78 -22.61
N GLU A 414 -2.38 -23.91 -23.60
CA GLU A 414 -1.29 -22.95 -23.71
C GLU A 414 -1.28 -21.95 -22.54
N PHE A 415 -2.45 -21.64 -21.97
CA PHE A 415 -2.54 -20.79 -20.77
C PHE A 415 -1.86 -21.46 -19.58
N ASP A 416 -2.20 -22.72 -19.30
CA ASP A 416 -1.65 -23.49 -18.19
C ASP A 416 -0.15 -23.70 -18.35
N SER A 417 0.28 -24.05 -19.57
CA SER A 417 1.69 -24.16 -19.92
C SER A 417 2.44 -22.85 -19.64
N CYS A 418 1.94 -21.71 -20.14
CA CYS A 418 2.57 -20.40 -19.90
C CYS A 418 2.59 -20.03 -18.41
N LEU A 419 1.53 -20.32 -17.66
CA LEU A 419 1.47 -20.03 -16.22
C LEU A 419 2.52 -20.82 -15.44
N ILE A 420 2.65 -22.12 -15.74
CA ILE A 420 3.65 -22.98 -15.12
C ILE A 420 5.06 -22.48 -15.46
N HIS A 421 5.35 -22.23 -16.74
CA HIS A 421 6.66 -21.74 -17.16
C HIS A 421 7.01 -20.36 -16.58
N ALA A 422 6.04 -19.45 -16.47
CA ALA A 422 6.28 -18.13 -15.88
C ALA A 422 6.59 -18.23 -14.37
N ARG A 423 5.85 -19.05 -13.63
CA ARG A 423 6.10 -19.30 -12.20
C ARG A 423 7.42 -20.02 -11.96
N ASP A 424 7.69 -21.07 -12.74
CA ASP A 424 8.94 -21.84 -12.67
C ASP A 424 10.16 -20.96 -12.94
N GLY A 425 10.09 -20.14 -14.00
CA GLY A 425 11.16 -19.22 -14.37
C GLY A 425 11.40 -18.12 -13.33
N LEU A 426 10.33 -17.54 -12.77
CA LEU A 426 10.44 -16.55 -11.70
C LEU A 426 11.08 -17.16 -10.44
N ALA A 427 10.62 -18.33 -10.03
CA ALA A 427 11.13 -19.02 -8.85
C ALA A 427 12.59 -19.43 -9.02
N SER A 428 12.94 -20.00 -10.18
CA SER A 428 14.32 -20.35 -10.53
C SER A 428 15.24 -19.11 -10.52
N SER A 429 14.77 -17.96 -10.99
CA SER A 429 15.55 -16.72 -10.98
C SER A 429 15.92 -16.27 -9.55
N TYR A 430 14.99 -16.38 -8.60
CA TYR A 430 15.30 -16.11 -7.19
C TYR A 430 16.26 -17.14 -6.59
N LEU A 431 16.12 -18.43 -6.94
CA LEU A 431 17.04 -19.46 -6.47
C LEU A 431 18.46 -19.29 -6.99
N LYS A 432 18.66 -18.78 -8.21
CA LYS A 432 20.00 -18.44 -8.72
C LYS A 432 20.69 -17.40 -7.83
N VAL A 433 19.95 -16.39 -7.37
CA VAL A 433 20.48 -15.39 -6.40
C VAL A 433 20.75 -16.04 -5.05
N ALA A 434 19.84 -16.87 -4.56
CA ALA A 434 20.03 -17.58 -3.30
C ALA A 434 21.28 -18.48 -3.31
N ARG A 435 21.53 -19.15 -4.44
CA ARG A 435 22.71 -19.98 -4.66
C ARG A 435 24.01 -19.16 -4.61
N MET A 436 24.08 -18.05 -5.35
CA MET A 436 25.25 -17.16 -5.30
C MET A 436 25.49 -16.59 -3.90
N ALA A 437 24.42 -16.21 -3.18
CA ALA A 437 24.53 -15.76 -1.80
C ALA A 437 25.07 -16.85 -0.87
N SER A 438 24.61 -18.09 -1.05
CA SER A 438 25.11 -19.25 -0.29
C SER A 438 26.57 -19.58 -0.61
N GLU A 439 26.99 -19.46 -1.87
CA GLU A 439 28.39 -19.63 -2.30
C GLU A 439 29.30 -18.56 -1.66
N ASN A 440 28.77 -17.36 -1.41
CA ASN A 440 29.47 -16.26 -0.74
C ASN A 440 29.30 -16.25 0.80
N ASN A 441 28.80 -17.34 1.40
CA ASN A 441 28.52 -17.45 2.84
C ASN A 441 27.50 -16.46 3.41
N ASP A 442 26.73 -15.75 2.59
CA ASP A 442 25.63 -14.89 3.02
C ASP A 442 24.34 -15.71 3.20
N ARG A 443 24.26 -16.41 4.33
CA ARG A 443 23.13 -17.29 4.67
C ARG A 443 21.82 -16.52 4.83
N GLN A 444 21.88 -15.27 5.31
CA GLN A 444 20.67 -14.46 5.52
C GLN A 444 20.05 -14.07 4.18
N LEU A 445 20.86 -13.62 3.23
CA LEU A 445 20.40 -13.28 1.89
C LEU A 445 19.91 -14.52 1.13
N ALA A 446 20.63 -15.63 1.24
CA ALA A 446 20.22 -16.92 0.66
C ALA A 446 18.83 -17.33 1.15
N GLY A 447 18.61 -17.39 2.48
CA GLY A 447 17.31 -17.74 3.06
C GLY A 447 16.17 -16.82 2.61
N ARG A 448 16.42 -15.50 2.53
CA ARG A 448 15.43 -14.52 2.02
C ARG A 448 15.03 -14.81 0.58
N TYR A 449 15.98 -15.11 -0.30
CA TYR A 449 15.67 -15.39 -1.70
C TYR A 449 15.04 -16.77 -1.91
N MET A 450 15.35 -17.76 -1.08
CA MET A 450 14.65 -19.05 -1.08
C MET A 450 13.17 -18.90 -0.70
N ALA A 451 12.88 -18.10 0.32
CA ALA A 451 11.50 -17.79 0.70
C ALA A 451 10.74 -17.09 -0.45
N LYS A 452 11.37 -16.11 -1.11
CA LYS A 452 10.80 -15.45 -2.30
C LYS A 452 10.54 -16.43 -3.44
N ALA A 453 11.46 -17.36 -3.69
CA ALA A 453 11.28 -18.38 -4.72
C ALA A 453 10.06 -19.27 -4.44
N ALA A 454 9.93 -19.78 -3.21
CA ALA A 454 8.76 -20.59 -2.81
C ALA A 454 7.45 -19.81 -2.94
N GLN A 455 7.43 -18.54 -2.49
CA GLN A 455 6.26 -17.66 -2.63
C GLN A 455 5.88 -17.43 -4.10
N SER A 456 6.86 -17.35 -5.00
CA SER A 456 6.62 -17.06 -6.41
C SER A 456 5.91 -18.17 -7.18
N LEU A 457 5.95 -19.43 -6.69
CA LEU A 457 5.15 -20.53 -7.25
C LEU A 457 3.64 -20.33 -7.07
N ASN A 458 3.25 -19.47 -6.13
CA ASN A 458 1.86 -19.07 -5.87
C ASN A 458 1.58 -17.62 -6.29
N ALA A 459 2.51 -16.99 -7.01
CA ALA A 459 2.33 -15.61 -7.48
C ALA A 459 1.06 -15.53 -8.35
N TYR A 460 0.27 -14.48 -8.12
CA TYR A 460 -0.98 -14.19 -8.82
C TYR A 460 -2.13 -15.19 -8.57
N ASN A 461 -2.07 -16.07 -7.55
CA ASN A 461 -3.21 -16.95 -7.21
C ASN A 461 -4.51 -16.19 -6.88
N THR A 462 -4.42 -14.93 -6.44
CA THR A 462 -5.61 -14.08 -6.21
C THR A 462 -6.25 -13.54 -7.49
N LYS A 463 -5.57 -13.68 -8.64
CA LYS A 463 -5.99 -13.13 -9.93
C LYS A 463 -6.15 -14.21 -11.01
N ILE A 464 -5.46 -15.34 -10.86
CA ILE A 464 -5.39 -16.42 -11.84
C ILE A 464 -5.74 -17.72 -11.13
N ASN A 465 -6.78 -18.40 -11.63
CA ASN A 465 -7.15 -19.73 -11.15
C ASN A 465 -6.02 -20.73 -11.44
N SER A 466 -5.79 -21.65 -10.50
CA SER A 466 -4.76 -22.69 -10.60
C SER A 466 -4.88 -23.50 -11.89
N PRO A 467 -3.76 -24.04 -12.43
CA PRO A 467 -3.80 -24.98 -13.54
C PRO A 467 -4.71 -26.17 -13.24
N LYS A 468 -5.33 -26.75 -14.29
CA LYS A 468 -6.22 -27.91 -14.13
C LYS A 468 -5.47 -29.18 -13.69
N THR A 469 -4.20 -29.29 -14.06
CA THR A 469 -3.33 -30.41 -13.69
C THR A 469 -2.31 -29.95 -12.64
N PRO A 470 -1.88 -30.84 -11.73
CA PRO A 470 -0.81 -30.53 -10.80
C PRO A 470 0.45 -30.07 -11.55
N PRO A 471 0.97 -28.86 -11.26
CA PRO A 471 2.11 -28.32 -11.99
C PRO A 471 3.40 -29.05 -11.62
N CYS A 472 4.29 -29.26 -12.60
CA CYS A 472 5.69 -29.64 -12.35
C CYS A 472 6.59 -28.43 -12.64
N TYR A 473 7.21 -27.87 -11.60
CA TYR A 473 8.15 -26.76 -11.68
C TYR A 473 9.59 -27.27 -11.82
N LEU A 474 9.94 -27.69 -13.03
CA LEU A 474 11.18 -28.41 -13.31
C LEU A 474 12.44 -27.58 -13.03
N ASN A 475 12.49 -26.31 -13.44
CA ASN A 475 13.69 -25.49 -13.26
C ASN A 475 13.91 -25.10 -11.80
N TYR A 476 12.84 -24.79 -11.07
CA TYR A 476 12.88 -24.61 -9.63
C TYR A 476 13.44 -25.87 -8.94
N SER A 477 12.91 -27.04 -9.28
CA SER A 477 13.34 -28.32 -8.70
C SER A 477 14.82 -28.62 -9.01
N ARG A 478 15.29 -28.29 -10.22
CA ARG A 478 16.70 -28.42 -10.60
C ARG A 478 17.62 -27.49 -9.81
N GLU A 479 17.25 -26.23 -9.60
CA GLU A 479 18.07 -25.31 -8.81
C GLU A 479 18.12 -25.71 -7.33
N MET A 480 16.99 -26.13 -6.75
CA MET A 480 16.96 -26.69 -5.39
C MET A 480 17.86 -27.93 -5.26
N PHE A 481 17.81 -28.82 -6.24
CA PHE A 481 18.67 -30.01 -6.29
C PHE A 481 20.16 -29.65 -6.33
N ARG A 482 20.58 -28.67 -7.14
CA ARG A 482 21.97 -28.19 -7.18
C ARG A 482 22.42 -27.61 -5.85
N MET A 483 21.56 -26.83 -5.19
CA MET A 483 21.83 -26.29 -3.86
C MET A 483 21.94 -27.42 -2.82
N ALA A 484 21.14 -28.48 -2.94
CA ALA A 484 21.23 -29.66 -2.09
C ALA A 484 22.56 -30.40 -2.30
N GLU A 485 23.01 -30.60 -3.54
CA GLU A 485 24.32 -31.21 -3.84
C GLU A 485 25.48 -30.43 -3.20
N ALA A 486 25.44 -29.09 -3.24
CA ALA A 486 26.44 -28.24 -2.61
C ALA A 486 26.42 -28.37 -1.07
N ASN A 487 25.23 -28.34 -0.45
CA ASN A 487 25.09 -28.50 1.01
C ASN A 487 25.53 -29.89 1.48
N LEU A 488 25.29 -30.93 0.69
CA LEU A 488 25.71 -32.29 1.01
C LEU A 488 27.24 -32.42 1.07
N LYS A 489 27.95 -31.75 0.16
CA LYS A 489 29.43 -31.70 0.16
C LYS A 489 29.99 -31.00 1.40
N GLN A 490 29.23 -30.05 1.95
CA GLN A 490 29.58 -29.32 3.19
C GLN A 490 29.05 -30.01 4.46
N ALA A 491 28.57 -31.26 4.37
CA ALA A 491 27.97 -32.00 5.49
C ALA A 491 26.75 -31.33 6.16
N HIS A 492 26.08 -30.39 5.48
CA HIS A 492 24.83 -29.77 5.96
C HIS A 492 23.61 -30.68 5.66
N TYR A 493 23.53 -31.83 6.32
CA TYR A 493 22.57 -32.89 5.98
C TYR A 493 21.10 -32.50 6.15
N HIS A 494 20.75 -31.78 7.23
CA HIS A 494 19.38 -31.32 7.48
C HIS A 494 18.89 -30.34 6.41
N GLN A 495 19.74 -29.37 6.05
CA GLN A 495 19.45 -28.41 4.98
C GLN A 495 19.31 -29.13 3.64
N THR A 496 20.20 -30.08 3.33
CA THR A 496 20.14 -30.90 2.12
C THR A 496 18.79 -31.61 2.00
N LEU A 497 18.33 -32.29 3.05
CA LEU A 497 17.06 -33.01 3.05
C LEU A 497 15.86 -32.06 2.85
N SER A 498 15.87 -30.90 3.50
CA SER A 498 14.83 -29.87 3.34
C SER A 498 14.71 -29.41 1.88
N LEU A 499 15.84 -29.13 1.23
CA LEU A 499 15.89 -28.72 -0.18
C LEU A 499 15.38 -29.80 -1.12
N LEU A 500 15.74 -31.07 -0.88
CA LEU A 500 15.28 -32.18 -1.70
C LEU A 500 13.78 -32.44 -1.53
N ASN A 501 13.24 -32.30 -0.32
CA ASN A 501 11.80 -32.42 -0.08
C ASN A 501 11.04 -31.31 -0.80
N ALA A 502 11.53 -30.07 -0.75
CA ALA A 502 10.94 -28.94 -1.48
C ALA A 502 11.00 -29.13 -3.00
N ALA A 503 12.13 -29.62 -3.53
CA ALA A 503 12.26 -29.97 -4.94
C ALA A 503 11.28 -31.07 -5.36
N TYR A 504 11.13 -32.11 -4.52
CA TYR A 504 10.23 -33.24 -4.80
C TYR A 504 8.78 -32.77 -4.86
N GLN A 505 8.34 -31.96 -3.89
CA GLN A 505 6.99 -31.39 -3.86
C GLN A 505 6.71 -30.48 -5.06
N ALA A 506 7.72 -29.79 -5.58
CA ALA A 506 7.58 -28.93 -6.73
C ALA A 506 7.55 -29.67 -8.08
N CYS A 507 8.20 -30.84 -8.19
CA CYS A 507 8.04 -31.75 -9.31
C CYS A 507 8.44 -33.19 -8.96
N HIS A 508 7.44 -34.06 -8.78
CA HIS A 508 7.64 -35.48 -8.47
C HIS A 508 8.34 -36.27 -9.59
N ASN A 509 8.20 -35.84 -10.85
CA ASN A 509 8.77 -36.55 -11.99
C ASN A 509 10.29 -36.34 -12.16
N PHE A 510 10.96 -35.60 -11.26
CA PHE A 510 12.40 -35.40 -11.34
C PHE A 510 13.17 -36.53 -10.63
N SER A 511 13.34 -37.65 -11.34
CA SER A 511 13.90 -38.93 -10.83
C SER A 511 15.25 -38.85 -10.10
N ARG A 512 16.08 -37.83 -10.38
CA ARG A 512 17.38 -37.64 -9.70
C ARG A 512 17.23 -37.28 -8.21
N ILE A 513 16.09 -36.74 -7.78
CA ILE A 513 15.88 -36.31 -6.39
C ILE A 513 15.95 -37.51 -5.44
N ASP A 514 15.30 -38.62 -5.77
CA ASP A 514 15.13 -39.76 -4.85
C ASP A 514 16.46 -40.46 -4.54
N SER A 515 17.34 -40.56 -5.54
CA SER A 515 18.70 -41.08 -5.36
C SER A 515 19.50 -40.23 -4.35
N LEU A 516 19.46 -38.90 -4.48
CA LEU A 516 20.20 -38.01 -3.59
C LEU A 516 19.57 -37.94 -2.19
N ARG A 517 18.23 -38.05 -2.07
CA ARG A 517 17.53 -38.16 -0.78
C ARG A 517 18.00 -39.39 -0.02
N THR A 518 18.08 -40.53 -0.69
CA THR A 518 18.54 -41.79 -0.09
C THR A 518 19.96 -41.67 0.47
N VAL A 519 20.88 -41.10 -0.31
CA VAL A 519 22.27 -40.85 0.15
C VAL A 519 22.30 -39.90 1.34
N THR A 520 21.50 -38.83 1.30
CA THR A 520 21.43 -37.82 2.37
C THR A 520 20.90 -38.43 3.67
N CYS A 521 19.82 -39.21 3.62
CA CYS A 521 19.26 -39.89 4.79
C CYS A 521 20.26 -40.86 5.42
N LYS A 522 20.97 -41.65 4.62
CA LYS A 522 22.04 -42.56 5.11
C LYS A 522 23.13 -41.80 5.84
N ARG A 523 23.63 -40.69 5.28
CA ARG A 523 24.66 -39.85 5.92
C ARG A 523 24.16 -39.16 7.19
N LEU A 524 22.91 -38.70 7.20
CA LEU A 524 22.29 -38.06 8.36
C LEU A 524 22.12 -39.06 9.52
N LEU A 525 21.69 -40.29 9.24
CA LEU A 525 21.60 -41.36 10.23
C LEU A 525 22.98 -41.70 10.79
N LYS A 526 23.99 -41.88 9.93
CA LYS A 526 25.37 -42.13 10.36
C LYS A 526 25.89 -41.01 11.29
N HIS A 527 25.74 -39.76 10.87
CA HIS A 527 26.15 -38.61 11.67
C HIS A 527 25.46 -38.53 13.03
N ARG A 528 24.15 -38.86 13.10
CA ARG A 528 23.43 -38.93 14.38
C ARG A 528 23.95 -40.04 15.28
N LEU A 529 24.20 -41.22 14.72
CA LEU A 529 24.80 -42.35 15.46
C LEU A 529 26.17 -41.99 16.00
N ASP A 530 27.02 -41.33 15.21
CA ASP A 530 28.35 -40.88 15.62
C ASP A 530 28.27 -39.88 16.79
N ILE A 531 27.36 -38.89 16.73
CA ILE A 531 27.13 -37.95 17.83
C ILE A 531 26.60 -38.67 19.08
N SER A 532 25.60 -39.54 18.92
CA SER A 532 25.03 -40.29 20.06
C SER A 532 26.09 -41.16 20.74
N ARG A 533 27.01 -41.74 19.96
CA ARG A 533 28.13 -42.50 20.49
C ARG A 533 29.12 -41.63 21.26
N GLN A 534 29.48 -40.46 20.72
CA GLN A 534 30.35 -39.50 21.42
C GLN A 534 29.75 -39.00 22.74
N VAL A 535 28.43 -38.83 22.80
CA VAL A 535 27.73 -38.43 24.02
C VAL A 535 27.66 -39.57 25.05
N LEU A 536 27.61 -40.83 24.60
CA LEU A 536 27.61 -42.00 25.48
C LEU A 536 29.02 -42.38 25.99
N GLU A 537 30.08 -41.93 25.31
CA GLU A 537 31.48 -42.14 25.68
C GLU A 537 32.03 -41.02 26.60
N GLN A 538 31.23 -39.98 26.87
CA GLN A 538 31.47 -38.90 27.87
C GLN A 538 30.71 -39.19 29.15
#